data_AF-A0A2N6M4Y1-F1
#
_entry.id   AF-A0A2N6M4Y1-F1
#
_cell.length_a   1.000
_cell.length_b   1.000
_cell.length_c   1.000
_cell.angle_alpha   90.00
_cell.angle_beta   90.00
_cell.angle_gamma   90.00
#
_symmetry.space_group_name_H-M   'P 1'
#
loop_
_entity.id
_entity.type
_entity.pdbx_description
1 polymer ?
#
loop_
_entity_poly.entity_id
_entity_poly.type
_entity_poly.pdbx_seq_one_letter_code
_entity_poly.pdbx_strand_id
1 'polypeptide(L)'
;MLDLWLLVTLGFLGSFGHCLGMCGPLAVAFSLSHQQEACNWRQQIKFHTLLNLGRMLSYTLVGAGIGVLGSVLLASGQMAGVGSQLRQWIAILTGIMLIWFGLGHIKPDFLPRIPVLHPLLQGSLHSRLSNVMVKLSSKNSWWTPAALGMTWGFMPCGFLYVAQIKAAETGNLWMGAATMLAFGLGTFPMMLVVGVSTSVLSKDRRSQLFRLGGWVTLTIGMLTLLRTGDTMADYTGHAALILLMLALIARPVSYLWAAPLRYRRALGVGAFVLAVVHAVHMMEHSLQWNVDAFWFLPPEFQLGMTAGAIALILMIPAAMTSFDSLQKSLGKRWRQIHLLAIPALLLSAMHTVMIGSHYLGNKFTTILLGIITLGVLLVRTRFFWSILSLEKFYVSVSKPNQEGRRQKAEDIS
;
A
#
# COMPACT_ATOMS: atom_id res chain seq x y z
N MET A 1 31.36 7.35 10.56
CA MET A 1 30.75 7.11 11.90
C MET A 1 29.39 7.79 12.06
N LEU A 2 29.17 9.00 11.51
CA LEU A 2 27.87 9.67 11.54
C LEU A 2 26.74 8.83 10.90
N ASP A 3 27.02 8.09 9.82
CA ASP A 3 26.02 7.27 9.13
C ASP A 3 25.45 6.12 9.98
N LEU A 4 26.26 5.54 10.88
CA LEU A 4 25.81 4.47 11.78
C LEU A 4 24.85 5.03 12.83
N TRP A 5 25.14 6.22 13.39
CA TRP A 5 24.22 6.89 14.31
C TRP A 5 22.91 7.30 13.63
N LEU A 6 22.96 7.76 12.38
CA LEU A 6 21.78 8.03 11.57
C LEU A 6 20.95 6.76 11.33
N LEU A 7 21.59 5.61 11.14
CA LEU A 7 20.90 4.32 10.95
C LEU A 7 20.30 3.79 12.26
N VAL A 8 20.96 3.98 13.40
CA VAL A 8 20.39 3.67 14.72
C VAL A 8 19.15 4.53 14.98
N THR A 9 19.24 5.83 14.74
CA THR A 9 18.10 6.75 14.93
C THR A 9 16.98 6.48 13.94
N LEU A 10 17.30 6.16 12.68
CA LEU A 10 16.32 5.70 11.69
C LEU A 10 15.63 4.42 12.14
N GLY A 11 16.38 3.44 12.66
CA GLY A 11 15.84 2.20 13.20
C GLY A 11 14.92 2.44 14.40
N PHE A 12 15.33 3.33 15.32
CA PHE A 12 14.56 3.67 16.51
C PHE A 12 13.25 4.41 16.16
N LEU A 13 13.35 5.54 15.44
CA LEU A 13 12.21 6.38 15.06
C LEU A 13 11.29 5.69 14.07
N GLY A 14 11.85 4.99 13.07
CA GLY A 14 11.07 4.24 12.07
C GLY A 14 10.28 3.08 12.69
N SER A 15 10.79 2.47 13.77
CA SER A 15 10.10 1.36 14.45
C SER A 15 8.91 1.80 15.29
N PHE A 16 8.88 3.04 15.81
CA PHE A 16 7.88 3.48 16.78
C PHE A 16 6.45 3.35 16.24
N GLY A 17 6.18 3.72 15.00
CA GLY A 17 4.81 3.68 14.46
C GLY A 17 4.52 2.56 13.45
N HIS A 18 5.47 2.29 12.57
CA HIS A 18 5.28 1.30 11.51
C HIS A 18 5.35 -0.14 12.06
N CYS A 19 6.35 -0.41 12.89
CA CYS A 19 6.46 -1.73 13.48
C CYS A 19 5.34 -1.97 14.50
N LEU A 20 4.85 -0.95 15.21
CA LEU A 20 3.61 -1.07 16.00
C LEU A 20 2.41 -1.57 15.16
N GLY A 21 2.22 -1.02 13.96
CA GLY A 21 1.11 -1.35 13.08
C GLY A 21 1.20 -2.75 12.48
N MET A 22 2.34 -3.09 11.87
CA MET A 22 2.49 -4.34 11.11
C MET A 22 3.08 -5.50 11.91
N CYS A 23 4.03 -5.19 12.79
CA CYS A 23 4.79 -6.19 13.54
C CYS A 23 4.09 -6.59 14.85
N GLY A 24 3.41 -5.63 15.48
CA GLY A 24 2.71 -5.81 16.74
C GLY A 24 1.67 -6.95 16.72
N PRO A 25 0.76 -7.00 15.74
CA PRO A 25 -0.25 -8.06 15.65
C PRO A 25 0.34 -9.47 15.47
N LEU A 26 1.42 -9.60 14.71
CA LEU A 26 2.13 -10.87 14.53
C LEU A 26 2.84 -11.32 15.81
N ALA A 27 3.55 -10.40 16.47
CA ALA A 27 4.19 -10.68 17.76
C ALA A 27 3.19 -11.13 18.83
N VAL A 28 2.00 -10.51 18.84
CA VAL A 28 0.90 -10.87 19.75
C VAL A 28 0.26 -12.21 19.37
N ALA A 29 0.04 -12.50 18.09
CA ALA A 29 -0.51 -13.78 17.64
C ALA A 29 0.37 -14.96 18.07
N PHE A 30 1.69 -14.82 17.94
CA PHE A 30 2.64 -15.85 18.39
C PHE A 30 2.77 -15.94 19.91
N SER A 31 2.70 -14.80 20.62
CA SER A 31 2.69 -14.78 22.08
C SER A 31 1.45 -15.48 22.64
N LEU A 32 0.27 -15.27 22.04
CA LEU A 32 -1.00 -15.88 22.45
C LEU A 32 -1.05 -17.38 22.17
N SER A 33 -0.51 -17.86 21.05
CA SER A 33 -0.44 -19.31 20.77
C SER A 33 0.48 -20.07 21.72
N HIS A 34 1.39 -19.36 22.40
CA HIS A 34 2.32 -19.91 23.38
C HIS A 34 1.86 -19.66 24.84
N GLN A 35 0.71 -19.00 25.03
CA GLN A 35 0.23 -18.49 26.31
C GLN A 35 -0.53 -19.53 27.15
N GLN A 36 -0.55 -20.81 26.75
CA GLN A 36 -1.22 -21.84 27.54
C GLN A 36 -0.50 -22.12 28.89
N GLU A 37 0.76 -21.67 29.10
CA GLU A 37 1.59 -22.09 30.24
C GLU A 37 2.33 -20.99 31.05
N ALA A 38 2.33 -19.70 30.71
CA ALA A 38 3.28 -18.75 31.36
C ALA A 38 2.75 -17.34 31.68
N CYS A 39 2.39 -17.11 32.94
CA CYS A 39 2.07 -15.79 33.52
C CYS A 39 3.29 -14.95 33.95
N ASN A 40 4.52 -15.28 33.52
CA ASN A 40 5.73 -14.58 33.98
C ASN A 40 6.28 -13.58 32.94
N TRP A 41 6.25 -12.29 33.29
CA TRP A 41 6.88 -11.14 32.59
C TRP A 41 8.30 -11.42 32.08
N ARG A 42 9.11 -12.15 32.87
CA ARG A 42 10.49 -12.53 32.50
C ARG A 42 10.56 -13.46 31.29
N GLN A 43 9.60 -14.38 31.15
CA GLN A 43 9.55 -15.33 30.04
C GLN A 43 9.10 -14.63 28.74
N GLN A 44 8.25 -13.62 28.86
CA GLN A 44 7.83 -12.78 27.75
C GLN A 44 8.97 -11.89 27.23
N ILE A 45 9.77 -11.29 28.12
CA ILE A 45 10.98 -10.58 27.70
C ILE A 45 11.92 -11.53 26.96
N LYS A 46 12.19 -12.73 27.52
CA LYS A 46 13.05 -13.73 26.87
C LYS A 46 12.55 -14.09 25.48
N PHE A 47 11.25 -14.28 25.30
CA PHE A 47 10.67 -14.56 23.99
C PHE A 47 10.92 -13.42 22.99
N HIS A 48 10.61 -12.18 23.37
CA HIS A 48 10.78 -11.03 22.48
C HIS A 48 12.25 -10.66 22.23
N THR A 49 13.16 -10.89 23.18
CA THR A 49 14.60 -10.68 22.96
C THR A 49 15.15 -11.70 21.96
N LEU A 50 14.79 -12.99 22.10
CA LEU A 50 15.20 -14.01 21.13
C LEU A 50 14.63 -13.74 19.73
N LEU A 51 13.37 -13.31 19.66
CA LEU A 51 12.73 -12.90 18.40
C LEU A 51 13.50 -11.77 17.70
N ASN A 52 13.84 -10.71 18.44
CA ASN A 52 14.56 -9.57 17.86
C ASN A 52 16.03 -9.89 17.56
N LEU A 53 16.67 -10.78 18.33
CA LEU A 53 18.01 -11.29 18.00
C LEU A 53 18.00 -12.04 16.65
N GLY A 54 16.99 -12.86 16.39
CA GLY A 54 16.80 -13.51 15.09
C GLY A 54 16.67 -12.49 13.95
N ARG A 55 15.91 -11.42 14.16
CA ARG A 55 15.78 -10.33 13.16
C ARG A 55 17.08 -9.60 12.91
N MET A 56 17.82 -9.26 13.97
CA MET A 56 19.13 -8.60 13.86
C MET A 56 20.12 -9.46 13.09
N LEU A 57 20.10 -10.78 13.30
CA LEU A 57 20.96 -11.70 12.57
C LEU A 57 20.58 -11.72 11.08
N SER A 58 19.30 -11.82 10.74
CA SER A 58 18.85 -11.73 9.34
C SER A 58 19.22 -10.40 8.69
N TYR A 59 19.05 -9.27 9.37
CA TYR A 59 19.42 -7.96 8.84
C TYR A 59 20.93 -7.87 8.56
N THR A 60 21.76 -8.35 9.49
CA THR A 60 23.21 -8.38 9.33
C THR A 60 23.63 -9.26 8.14
N LEU A 61 23.04 -10.46 8.00
CA LEU A 61 23.32 -11.35 6.86
C LEU A 61 22.91 -10.73 5.53
N VAL A 62 21.71 -10.14 5.47
CA VAL A 62 21.22 -9.45 4.27
C VAL A 62 22.09 -8.24 3.95
N GLY A 63 22.52 -7.47 4.95
CA GLY A 63 23.43 -6.33 4.80
C GLY A 63 24.80 -6.73 4.27
N ALA A 64 25.36 -7.82 4.78
CA ALA A 64 26.61 -8.39 4.27
C ALA A 64 26.48 -8.77 2.79
N GLY A 65 25.42 -9.50 2.43
CA GLY A 65 25.15 -9.93 1.06
C GLY A 65 24.94 -8.76 0.11
N ILE A 66 24.10 -7.79 0.48
CA ILE A 66 23.81 -6.61 -0.34
C ILE A 66 25.03 -5.68 -0.42
N GLY A 67 25.86 -5.58 0.62
CA GLY A 67 27.12 -4.83 0.59
C GLY A 67 28.11 -5.41 -0.42
N VAL A 68 28.21 -6.74 -0.52
CA VAL A 68 29.01 -7.41 -1.55
C VAL A 68 28.40 -7.22 -2.94
N LEU A 69 27.10 -7.40 -3.11
CA LEU A 69 26.44 -7.14 -4.39
C LEU A 69 26.60 -5.68 -4.83
N GLY A 70 26.59 -4.76 -3.87
CA GLY A 70 26.83 -3.35 -4.07
C GLY A 70 28.20 -3.04 -4.66
N SER A 71 29.24 -3.80 -4.30
CA SER A 71 30.59 -3.61 -4.87
C SER A 71 30.62 -3.91 -6.37
N VAL A 72 29.90 -4.96 -6.81
CA VAL A 72 29.75 -5.34 -8.22
C VAL A 72 28.90 -4.32 -8.98
N LEU A 73 27.83 -3.82 -8.36
CA LEU A 73 26.94 -2.82 -8.95
C LEU A 73 27.60 -1.43 -9.08
N LEU A 74 28.47 -1.06 -8.14
CA LEU A 74 29.28 0.15 -8.21
C LEU A 74 30.38 0.02 -9.28
N ALA A 75 31.05 -1.15 -9.35
CA ALA A 75 32.07 -1.43 -10.36
C ALA A 75 31.51 -1.48 -11.80
N SER A 76 30.24 -1.87 -11.97
CA SER A 76 29.57 -1.93 -13.28
C SER A 76 28.93 -0.60 -13.71
N GLY A 77 29.05 0.48 -12.93
CA GLY A 77 28.46 1.80 -13.23
C GLY A 77 26.93 1.84 -13.16
N GLN A 78 26.25 0.72 -12.89
CA GLN A 78 24.79 0.60 -12.80
C GLN A 78 24.20 1.30 -11.56
N MET A 79 25.02 1.58 -10.55
CA MET A 79 24.65 2.36 -9.34
C MET A 79 25.04 3.84 -9.41
N ALA A 80 25.78 4.28 -10.44
CA ALA A 80 26.23 5.67 -10.57
C ALA A 80 25.12 6.62 -11.07
N GLY A 81 23.86 6.19 -11.01
CA GLY A 81 22.70 7.03 -11.28
C GLY A 81 21.81 7.09 -10.04
N VAL A 82 21.65 8.28 -9.48
CA VAL A 82 20.71 8.60 -8.39
C VAL A 82 19.23 8.29 -8.78
N GLY A 83 18.96 7.94 -10.05
CA GLY A 83 17.64 7.62 -10.61
C GLY A 83 17.48 6.23 -11.26
N SER A 84 18.09 5.16 -10.72
CA SER A 84 17.83 3.79 -11.22
C SER A 84 16.34 3.45 -11.16
N GLN A 85 15.74 3.09 -12.31
CA GLN A 85 14.33 2.65 -12.42
C GLN A 85 13.99 1.53 -11.43
N LEU A 86 14.95 0.67 -11.09
CA LEU A 86 14.78 -0.40 -10.12
C LEU A 86 14.54 0.13 -8.70
N ARG A 87 15.30 1.15 -8.27
CA ARG A 87 15.15 1.79 -6.95
C ARG A 87 13.77 2.43 -6.83
N GLN A 88 13.31 2.99 -7.94
CA GLN A 88 12.01 3.62 -8.08
C GLN A 88 10.84 2.62 -8.00
N TRP A 89 10.89 1.52 -8.77
CA TRP A 89 9.86 0.48 -8.75
C TRP A 89 9.72 -0.17 -7.37
N ILE A 90 10.84 -0.41 -6.68
CA ILE A 90 10.83 -0.98 -5.33
C ILE A 90 10.20 0.01 -4.34
N ALA A 91 10.49 1.31 -4.44
CA ALA A 91 9.89 2.34 -3.59
C ALA A 91 8.37 2.48 -3.80
N ILE A 92 7.90 2.46 -5.07
CA ILE A 92 6.48 2.48 -5.41
C ILE A 92 5.77 1.24 -4.84
N LEU A 93 6.31 0.05 -5.13
CA LEU A 93 5.75 -1.21 -4.65
C LEU A 93 5.64 -1.21 -3.12
N THR A 94 6.69 -0.75 -2.44
CA THR A 94 6.73 -0.66 -0.98
C THR A 94 5.72 0.36 -0.46
N GLY A 95 5.66 1.57 -1.04
CA GLY A 95 4.70 2.61 -0.66
C GLY A 95 3.25 2.14 -0.78
N ILE A 96 2.90 1.49 -1.90
CA ILE A 96 1.57 0.91 -2.13
C ILE A 96 1.27 -0.21 -1.11
N MET A 97 2.22 -1.11 -0.86
CA MET A 97 2.09 -2.17 0.16
C MET A 97 1.86 -1.59 1.56
N LEU A 98 2.60 -0.55 1.94
CA LEU A 98 2.46 0.13 3.23
C LEU A 98 1.10 0.80 3.38
N ILE A 99 0.61 1.47 2.34
CA ILE A 99 -0.75 2.05 2.33
C ILE A 99 -1.80 0.95 2.44
N TRP A 100 -1.64 -0.15 1.70
CA TRP A 100 -2.55 -1.30 1.73
C TRP A 100 -2.62 -1.93 3.13
N PHE A 101 -1.47 -2.22 3.74
CA PHE A 101 -1.42 -2.76 5.09
C PHE A 101 -1.94 -1.76 6.14
N GLY A 102 -1.53 -0.50 6.06
CA GLY A 102 -2.00 0.56 6.97
C GLY A 102 -3.52 0.68 6.96
N LEU A 103 -4.13 0.70 5.77
CA LEU A 103 -5.58 0.76 5.61
C LEU A 103 -6.28 -0.50 6.15
N GLY A 104 -5.69 -1.68 5.97
CA GLY A 104 -6.19 -2.95 6.51
C GLY A 104 -6.17 -3.00 8.04
N HIS A 105 -5.20 -2.35 8.68
CA HIS A 105 -5.14 -2.22 10.14
C HIS A 105 -6.08 -1.15 10.70
N ILE A 106 -6.36 -0.06 9.96
CA ILE A 106 -7.26 1.02 10.40
C ILE A 106 -8.73 0.55 10.39
N LYS A 107 -9.13 -0.20 9.37
CA LYS A 107 -10.45 -0.82 9.27
C LYS A 107 -10.36 -2.20 8.62
N PRO A 108 -10.42 -3.30 9.40
CA PRO A 108 -10.35 -4.66 8.86
C PRO A 108 -11.51 -5.01 7.91
N ASP A 109 -12.65 -4.32 8.02
CA ASP A 109 -13.81 -4.51 7.13
C ASP A 109 -13.74 -3.70 5.82
N PHE A 110 -12.81 -2.75 5.71
CA PHE A 110 -12.70 -1.86 4.55
C PHE A 110 -11.96 -2.51 3.38
N LEU A 111 -11.05 -3.43 3.69
CA LEU A 111 -10.31 -4.23 2.72
C LEU A 111 -10.86 -5.66 2.75
N PRO A 112 -11.54 -6.10 1.69
CA PRO A 112 -11.98 -7.48 1.61
C PRO A 112 -10.78 -8.42 1.74
N ARG A 113 -10.88 -9.46 2.58
CA ARG A 113 -9.86 -10.53 2.69
C ARG A 113 -9.42 -10.96 1.30
N ILE A 114 -8.18 -10.64 0.95
CA ILE A 114 -7.54 -10.86 -0.35
C ILE A 114 -7.64 -12.35 -0.70
N PRO A 115 -8.55 -12.76 -1.61
CA PRO A 115 -8.58 -14.12 -2.14
C PRO A 115 -7.57 -14.28 -3.27
N VAL A 116 -6.76 -13.26 -3.58
CA VAL A 116 -5.80 -13.30 -4.70
C VAL A 116 -4.67 -14.29 -4.45
N LEU A 117 -4.44 -14.66 -3.18
CA LEU A 117 -3.58 -15.79 -2.88
C LEU A 117 -4.25 -17.15 -3.19
N HIS A 118 -5.56 -17.24 -3.43
CA HIS A 118 -6.25 -18.53 -3.60
C HIS A 118 -5.87 -19.34 -4.85
N PRO A 119 -5.54 -18.77 -6.03
CA PRO A 119 -5.14 -19.58 -7.19
C PRO A 119 -3.67 -20.02 -7.16
N LEU A 120 -2.78 -19.24 -6.52
CA LEU A 120 -1.34 -19.52 -6.38
C LEU A 120 -0.99 -20.26 -5.07
N LEU A 121 -1.88 -20.25 -4.06
CA LEU A 121 -1.77 -21.05 -2.81
C LEU A 121 -2.38 -22.46 -2.91
N GLN A 122 -3.04 -22.82 -4.01
CA GLN A 122 -3.54 -24.18 -4.19
C GLN A 122 -2.41 -25.20 -4.50
N GLY A 123 -1.19 -24.74 -4.75
CA GLY A 123 -0.03 -25.62 -4.86
C GLY A 123 0.30 -26.27 -3.51
N SER A 124 0.70 -27.54 -3.56
CA SER A 124 1.21 -28.35 -2.44
C SER A 124 2.34 -27.69 -1.63
N LEU A 125 2.93 -26.61 -2.13
CA LEU A 125 3.87 -25.77 -1.39
C LEU A 125 3.22 -25.00 -0.24
N HIS A 126 2.00 -24.46 -0.38
CA HIS A 126 1.43 -23.66 0.70
C HIS A 126 1.00 -24.53 1.88
N SER A 127 0.39 -25.69 1.61
CA SER A 127 0.07 -26.65 2.67
C SER A 127 1.33 -27.21 3.34
N ARG A 128 2.44 -27.37 2.60
CA ARG A 128 3.74 -27.75 3.16
C ARG A 128 4.35 -26.62 3.99
N LEU A 129 4.36 -25.38 3.50
CA LEU A 129 4.86 -24.22 4.25
C LEU A 129 4.02 -23.90 5.47
N SER A 130 2.68 -23.98 5.37
CA SER A 130 1.77 -23.78 6.49
C SER A 130 1.93 -24.88 7.52
N ASN A 131 2.06 -26.14 7.10
CA ASN A 131 2.32 -27.26 8.02
C ASN A 131 3.71 -27.17 8.62
N VAL A 132 4.73 -26.70 7.90
CA VAL A 132 6.07 -26.44 8.45
C VAL A 132 6.03 -25.28 9.45
N MET A 133 5.36 -24.17 9.15
CA MET A 133 5.20 -23.04 10.08
C MET A 133 4.41 -23.45 11.33
N VAL A 134 3.33 -24.22 11.17
CA VAL A 134 2.53 -24.72 12.30
C VAL A 134 3.31 -25.75 13.12
N LYS A 135 4.05 -26.67 12.49
CA LYS A 135 4.87 -27.69 13.17
C LYS A 135 6.13 -27.11 13.82
N LEU A 136 6.68 -26.04 13.26
CA LEU A 136 7.77 -25.27 13.86
C LEU A 136 7.25 -24.40 15.02
N SER A 137 6.05 -23.83 14.89
CA SER A 137 5.37 -23.07 15.95
C SER A 137 4.85 -23.95 17.09
N SER A 138 4.51 -25.21 16.81
CA SER A 138 3.99 -26.15 17.82
C SER A 138 5.09 -26.91 18.56
N LYS A 139 6.34 -26.86 18.09
CA LYS A 139 7.48 -27.36 18.85
C LYS A 139 7.92 -26.29 19.85
N ASN A 140 7.72 -26.59 21.14
CA ASN A 140 8.16 -25.79 22.29
C ASN A 140 9.70 -25.87 22.46
N SER A 141 10.44 -25.33 21.50
CA SER A 141 11.90 -25.26 21.56
C SER A 141 12.35 -23.83 21.84
N TRP A 142 13.45 -23.68 22.59
CA TRP A 142 14.05 -22.38 22.92
C TRP A 142 14.44 -21.57 21.67
N TRP A 143 14.67 -22.21 20.52
CA TRP A 143 15.08 -21.56 19.27
C TRP A 143 13.92 -21.07 18.40
N THR A 144 12.69 -21.50 18.68
CA THR A 144 11.50 -21.15 17.89
C THR A 144 11.29 -19.64 17.73
N PRO A 145 11.45 -18.80 18.78
CA PRO A 145 11.33 -17.35 18.64
C PRO A 145 12.42 -16.76 17.75
N ALA A 146 13.67 -17.23 17.88
CA ALA A 146 14.77 -16.76 17.05
C ALA A 146 14.60 -17.14 15.57
N ALA A 147 14.13 -18.36 15.29
CA ALA A 147 13.84 -18.80 13.92
C ALA A 147 12.71 -17.98 13.27
N LEU A 148 11.62 -17.72 14.01
CA LEU A 148 10.55 -16.82 13.56
C LEU A 148 11.08 -15.41 13.28
N GLY A 149 11.95 -14.90 14.16
CA GLY A 149 12.61 -13.63 14.00
C GLY A 149 13.46 -13.58 12.73
N MET A 150 14.20 -14.65 12.43
CA MET A 150 14.99 -14.74 11.21
C MET A 150 14.12 -14.70 9.96
N THR A 151 13.08 -15.53 9.90
CA THR A 151 12.15 -15.57 8.75
C THR A 151 11.48 -14.21 8.55
N TRP A 152 11.09 -13.57 9.64
CA TRP A 152 10.35 -12.33 9.58
C TRP A 152 11.24 -11.11 9.34
N GLY A 153 12.55 -11.21 9.61
CA GLY A 153 13.57 -10.24 9.21
C GLY A 153 13.78 -10.14 7.68
N PHE A 154 13.24 -11.06 6.89
CA PHE A 154 13.26 -10.97 5.42
C PHE A 154 12.11 -10.14 4.85
N MET A 155 11.14 -9.69 5.66
CA MET A 155 10.03 -8.88 5.17
C MET A 155 10.52 -7.47 4.78
N PRO A 156 10.41 -7.06 3.50
CA PRO A 156 10.83 -5.74 3.08
C PRO A 156 9.86 -4.68 3.63
N CYS A 157 10.40 -3.68 4.31
CA CYS A 157 9.66 -2.48 4.71
C CYS A 157 10.43 -1.21 4.30
N GLY A 158 9.73 -0.06 4.19
CA GLY A 158 10.31 1.17 3.66
C GLY A 158 11.59 1.62 4.37
N PHE A 159 11.65 1.54 5.71
CA PHE A 159 12.87 1.89 6.46
C PHE A 159 13.98 0.87 6.31
N LEU A 160 13.64 -0.43 6.28
CA LEU A 160 14.61 -1.50 6.02
C LEU A 160 15.23 -1.33 4.64
N TYR A 161 14.42 -0.91 3.66
CA TYR A 161 14.89 -0.64 2.30
C TYR A 161 15.89 0.51 2.26
N VAL A 162 15.62 1.64 2.92
CA VAL A 162 16.58 2.75 3.02
C VAL A 162 17.90 2.28 3.62
N ALA A 163 17.84 1.48 4.69
CA ALA A 163 19.03 0.90 5.32
C ALA A 163 19.76 -0.09 4.39
N GLN A 164 19.03 -0.93 3.65
CA GLN A 164 19.59 -1.88 2.70
C GLN A 164 20.28 -1.20 1.53
N ILE A 165 19.71 -0.11 0.99
CA ILE A 165 20.40 0.60 -0.08
C ILE A 165 21.62 1.33 0.46
N LYS A 166 21.55 1.91 1.67
CA LYS A 166 22.75 2.44 2.31
C LYS A 166 23.83 1.38 2.51
N ALA A 167 23.44 0.15 2.89
CA ALA A 167 24.36 -0.98 2.97
C ALA A 167 24.94 -1.33 1.58
N ALA A 168 24.14 -1.30 0.51
CA ALA A 168 24.61 -1.51 -0.86
C ALA A 168 25.62 -0.44 -1.30
N GLU A 169 25.36 0.83 -0.97
CA GLU A 169 26.25 1.97 -1.27
C GLU A 169 27.62 1.84 -0.58
N THR A 170 27.73 1.07 0.50
CA THR A 170 29.04 0.84 1.15
C THR A 170 30.01 0.00 0.32
N GLY A 171 29.51 -0.81 -0.63
CA GLY A 171 30.32 -1.66 -1.49
C GLY A 171 31.25 -2.64 -0.76
N ASN A 172 31.01 -2.95 0.52
CA ASN A 172 31.86 -3.80 1.34
C ASN A 172 31.01 -4.71 2.24
N LEU A 173 31.38 -5.99 2.34
CA LEU A 173 30.73 -6.98 3.20
C LEU A 173 30.61 -6.51 4.66
N TRP A 174 31.73 -6.07 5.25
CA TRP A 174 31.80 -5.69 6.66
C TRP A 174 31.03 -4.41 6.95
N MET A 175 31.15 -3.42 6.07
CA MET A 175 30.47 -2.14 6.24
C MET A 175 28.97 -2.29 6.00
N GLY A 176 28.55 -3.08 5.01
CA GLY A 176 27.14 -3.42 4.78
C GLY A 176 26.52 -4.18 5.96
N ALA A 177 27.25 -5.14 6.54
CA ALA A 177 26.85 -5.84 7.77
C ALA A 177 26.72 -4.88 8.96
N ALA A 178 27.71 -4.01 9.19
CA ALA A 178 27.70 -3.04 10.27
C ALA A 178 26.55 -2.03 10.15
N THR A 179 26.24 -1.60 8.92
CA THR A 179 25.14 -0.66 8.62
C THR A 179 23.79 -1.27 9.01
N MET A 180 23.54 -2.52 8.63
CA MET A 180 22.30 -3.21 8.97
C MET A 180 22.23 -3.66 10.44
N LEU A 181 23.37 -3.97 11.05
CA LEU A 181 23.46 -4.24 12.48
C LEU A 181 23.09 -2.99 13.29
N ALA A 182 23.61 -1.82 12.91
CA ALA A 182 23.30 -0.53 13.54
C ALA A 182 21.80 -0.20 13.43
N PHE A 183 21.20 -0.40 12.25
CA PHE A 183 19.76 -0.30 12.07
C PHE A 183 19.01 -1.27 13.00
N GLY A 184 19.42 -2.55 13.04
CA GLY A 184 18.83 -3.57 13.90
C GLY A 184 18.89 -3.22 15.39
N LEU A 185 20.02 -2.72 15.87
CA LEU A 185 20.21 -2.23 17.24
C LEU A 185 19.26 -1.07 17.57
N GLY A 186 19.01 -0.16 16.62
CA GLY A 186 18.01 0.90 16.78
C GLY A 186 16.58 0.37 16.92
N THR A 187 16.23 -0.69 16.17
CA THR A 187 14.89 -1.29 16.24
C THR A 187 14.64 -2.12 17.50
N PHE A 188 15.71 -2.69 18.09
CA PHE A 188 15.63 -3.61 19.23
C PHE A 188 14.92 -3.06 20.47
N PRO A 189 15.33 -1.89 21.05
CA PRO A 189 14.70 -1.38 22.27
C PRO A 189 13.23 -1.05 22.05
N MET A 190 12.87 -0.52 20.87
CA MET A 190 11.49 -0.17 20.56
C MET A 190 10.62 -1.41 20.39
N MET A 191 11.10 -2.45 19.70
CA MET A 191 10.34 -3.68 19.55
C MET A 191 10.15 -4.44 20.86
N LEU A 192 11.12 -4.36 21.78
CA LEU A 192 11.00 -4.91 23.12
C LEU A 192 9.92 -4.16 23.91
N VAL A 193 9.97 -2.82 23.94
CA VAL A 193 8.97 -1.98 24.61
C VAL A 193 7.57 -2.25 24.07
N VAL A 194 7.43 -2.35 22.75
CA VAL A 194 6.15 -2.65 22.09
C VAL A 194 5.64 -4.05 22.45
N GLY A 195 6.48 -5.09 22.34
CA GLY A 195 6.09 -6.47 22.63
C GLY A 195 5.59 -6.63 24.07
N VAL A 196 6.34 -6.05 25.01
CA VAL A 196 5.95 -5.93 26.42
C VAL A 196 4.66 -5.15 26.62
N SER A 197 4.55 -3.96 26.03
CA SER A 197 3.40 -3.08 26.28
C SER A 197 2.11 -3.73 25.77
N THR A 198 2.17 -4.40 24.62
CA THR A 198 0.99 -5.08 24.08
C THR A 198 0.49 -6.21 24.96
N SER A 199 1.33 -6.83 25.79
CA SER A 199 0.93 -7.93 26.67
C SER A 199 0.27 -7.48 27.96
N VAL A 200 0.64 -6.30 28.46
CA VAL A 200 0.07 -5.68 29.66
C VAL A 200 -1.20 -4.88 29.33
N LEU A 201 -1.39 -4.46 28.08
CA LEU A 201 -2.55 -3.69 27.65
C LEU A 201 -3.83 -4.53 27.53
N SER A 202 -4.95 -3.97 27.99
CA SER A 202 -6.29 -4.53 27.78
C SER A 202 -6.64 -4.64 26.29
N LYS A 203 -7.56 -5.54 25.94
CA LYS A 203 -8.00 -5.80 24.57
C LYS A 203 -8.40 -4.53 23.81
N ASP A 204 -9.05 -3.59 24.48
CA ASP A 204 -9.50 -2.33 23.89
C ASP A 204 -8.34 -1.37 23.60
N ARG A 205 -7.38 -1.21 24.54
CA ARG A 205 -6.20 -0.37 24.31
C ARG A 205 -5.27 -0.98 23.27
N ARG A 206 -5.17 -2.31 23.20
CA ARG A 206 -4.42 -3.03 22.16
C ARG A 206 -5.00 -2.76 20.76
N SER A 207 -6.33 -2.79 20.62
CA SER A 207 -7.02 -2.44 19.38
C SER A 207 -6.76 -0.99 18.96
N GLN A 208 -6.82 -0.05 19.90
CA GLN A 208 -6.49 1.36 19.64
C GLN A 208 -5.03 1.55 19.21
N LEU A 209 -4.09 0.85 19.85
CA LEU A 209 -2.67 0.90 19.53
C LEU A 209 -2.38 0.40 18.11
N PHE A 210 -2.99 -0.71 17.68
CA PHE A 210 -2.86 -1.21 16.31
C PHE A 210 -3.50 -0.27 15.29
N ARG A 211 -4.63 0.36 15.63
CA ARG A 211 -5.27 1.37 14.76
C ARG A 211 -4.39 2.62 14.60
N LEU A 212 -3.74 3.08 15.67
CA LEU A 212 -2.76 4.17 15.63
C LEU A 212 -1.53 3.79 14.79
N GLY A 213 -0.98 2.58 14.97
CA GLY A 213 0.11 2.07 14.15
C GLY A 213 -0.24 1.94 12.66
N GLY A 214 -1.50 1.61 12.35
CA GLY A 214 -2.05 1.62 11.00
C GLY A 214 -2.05 3.01 10.37
N TRP A 215 -2.51 4.03 11.11
CA TRP A 215 -2.44 5.44 10.67
C TRP A 215 -1.01 5.90 10.43
N VAL A 216 -0.09 5.60 11.34
CA VAL A 216 1.32 5.98 11.16
C VAL A 216 1.94 5.24 9.96
N THR A 217 1.61 3.97 9.75
CA THR A 217 2.07 3.20 8.58
C THR A 217 1.53 3.78 7.27
N LEU A 218 0.26 4.19 7.24
CA LEU A 218 -0.35 4.85 6.10
C LEU A 218 0.36 6.18 5.80
N THR A 219 0.60 7.01 6.82
CA THR A 219 1.33 8.28 6.67
C THR A 219 2.75 8.04 6.16
N ILE A 220 3.45 7.03 6.68
CA ILE A 220 4.80 6.67 6.22
C ILE A 220 4.78 6.20 4.77
N GLY A 221 3.81 5.36 4.37
CA GLY A 221 3.63 4.96 2.99
C GLY A 221 3.38 6.15 2.06
N MET A 222 2.55 7.10 2.48
CA MET A 222 2.28 8.34 1.76
C MET A 222 3.54 9.22 1.64
N LEU A 223 4.26 9.43 2.75
CA LEU A 223 5.53 10.17 2.77
C LEU A 223 6.61 9.50 1.92
N THR A 224 6.66 8.17 1.87
CA THR A 224 7.62 7.42 1.03
C THR A 224 7.34 7.68 -0.45
N LEU A 225 6.08 7.73 -0.85
CA LEU A 225 5.69 8.09 -2.22
C LEU A 225 6.00 9.57 -2.52
N LEU A 226 5.73 10.48 -1.58
CA LEU A 226 6.00 11.91 -1.73
C LEU A 226 7.50 12.22 -1.86
N ARG A 227 8.36 11.51 -1.11
CA ARG A 227 9.80 11.81 -1.01
C ARG A 227 10.65 11.26 -2.15
N THR A 228 10.18 10.31 -2.97
CA THR A 228 11.00 9.71 -4.05
C THR A 228 11.07 10.63 -5.30
N GLY A 229 11.08 11.95 -5.06
CA GLY A 229 10.45 12.97 -5.87
C GLY A 229 11.32 13.75 -6.85
N ASP A 230 11.90 13.09 -7.85
CA ASP A 230 12.37 13.81 -9.05
C ASP A 230 11.83 13.20 -10.37
N THR A 231 11.37 11.95 -10.35
CA THR A 231 10.79 11.25 -11.52
C THR A 231 9.43 10.59 -11.22
N MET A 232 8.86 10.82 -10.02
CA MET A 232 7.60 10.21 -9.53
C MET A 232 6.33 11.00 -9.87
N ALA A 233 6.52 12.25 -10.28
CA ALA A 233 5.52 13.14 -10.87
C ALA A 233 4.53 12.40 -11.77
N ASP A 234 5.05 11.65 -12.73
CA ASP A 234 4.23 10.98 -13.72
C ASP A 234 3.56 9.75 -13.12
N TYR A 235 4.31 8.88 -12.43
CA TYR A 235 3.77 7.61 -11.94
C TYR A 235 2.61 7.75 -10.95
N THR A 236 2.67 8.74 -10.06
CA THR A 236 1.60 8.97 -9.06
C THR A 236 0.28 9.37 -9.73
N GLY A 237 0.32 10.21 -10.76
CA GLY A 237 -0.87 10.57 -11.53
C GLY A 237 -1.35 9.42 -12.44
N HIS A 238 -0.46 8.64 -13.06
CA HIS A 238 -0.84 7.45 -13.85
C HIS A 238 -1.53 6.41 -12.96
N ALA A 239 -0.96 6.13 -11.80
CA ALA A 239 -1.54 5.21 -10.83
C ALA A 239 -2.90 5.72 -10.32
N ALA A 240 -3.04 7.02 -10.04
CA ALA A 240 -4.32 7.61 -9.66
C ALA A 240 -5.39 7.41 -10.75
N LEU A 241 -5.03 7.65 -12.01
CA LEU A 241 -5.92 7.52 -13.16
C LEU A 241 -6.31 6.05 -13.43
N ILE A 242 -5.37 5.13 -13.37
CA ILE A 242 -5.62 3.68 -13.51
C ILE A 242 -6.54 3.18 -12.38
N LEU A 243 -6.28 3.57 -11.13
CA LEU A 243 -7.13 3.19 -10.00
C LEU A 243 -8.54 3.77 -10.14
N LEU A 244 -8.68 5.00 -10.63
CA LEU A 244 -9.97 5.63 -10.89
C LEU A 244 -10.74 4.88 -12.00
N MET A 245 -10.06 4.52 -13.10
CA MET A 245 -10.64 3.69 -14.16
C MET A 245 -11.08 2.33 -13.63
N LEU A 246 -10.23 1.63 -12.89
CA LEU A 246 -10.56 0.33 -12.28
C LEU A 246 -11.76 0.44 -11.33
N ALA A 247 -11.85 1.51 -10.53
CA ALA A 247 -12.99 1.76 -9.65
C ALA A 247 -14.32 2.01 -10.41
N LEU A 248 -14.25 2.55 -11.64
CA LEU A 248 -15.40 2.82 -12.50
C LEU A 248 -15.82 1.58 -13.31
N ILE A 249 -14.84 0.80 -13.80
CA ILE A 249 -15.05 -0.45 -14.56
C ILE A 249 -15.45 -1.62 -13.65
N ALA A 250 -15.13 -1.55 -12.35
CA ALA A 250 -15.37 -2.64 -11.41
C ALA A 250 -16.78 -3.23 -11.49
N ARG A 251 -17.81 -2.39 -11.68
CA ARG A 251 -19.23 -2.79 -11.71
C ARG A 251 -19.67 -3.47 -13.00
N PRO A 252 -19.37 -2.96 -14.21
CA PRO A 252 -19.68 -3.70 -15.45
C PRO A 252 -18.84 -4.99 -15.61
N VAL A 253 -17.58 -4.99 -15.14
CA VAL A 253 -16.70 -6.17 -15.27
C VAL A 253 -16.98 -7.26 -14.22
N SER A 254 -17.73 -6.97 -13.17
CA SER A 254 -17.99 -7.94 -12.11
C SER A 254 -18.70 -9.21 -12.54
N TYR A 255 -19.36 -9.18 -13.70
CA TYR A 255 -19.97 -10.35 -14.29
C TYR A 255 -18.91 -11.39 -14.72
N LEU A 256 -17.78 -10.94 -15.26
CA LEU A 256 -16.66 -11.79 -15.70
C LEU A 256 -15.63 -12.00 -14.58
N TRP A 257 -15.43 -10.98 -13.74
CA TRP A 257 -14.47 -11.04 -12.65
C TRP A 257 -14.92 -10.19 -11.45
N ALA A 258 -15.36 -10.84 -10.38
CA ALA A 258 -15.94 -10.17 -9.21
C ALA A 258 -14.92 -9.47 -8.28
N ALA A 259 -13.62 -9.70 -8.45
CA ALA A 259 -12.60 -9.18 -7.53
C ALA A 259 -12.54 -7.64 -7.47
N PRO A 260 -12.52 -6.90 -8.60
CA PRO A 260 -12.47 -5.43 -8.58
C PRO A 260 -13.70 -4.78 -7.92
N LEU A 261 -14.88 -5.42 -8.00
CA LEU A 261 -16.09 -4.93 -7.35
C LEU A 261 -15.96 -4.92 -5.83
N ARG A 262 -15.28 -5.92 -5.28
CA ARG A 262 -15.04 -6.07 -3.84
C ARG A 262 -14.13 -4.93 -3.33
N TYR A 263 -13.12 -4.55 -4.11
CA TYR A 263 -12.15 -3.51 -3.75
C TYR A 263 -12.51 -2.10 -4.25
N ARG A 264 -13.67 -1.93 -4.89
CA ARG A 264 -14.05 -0.66 -5.56
C ARG A 264 -13.88 0.59 -4.69
N ARG A 265 -14.22 0.50 -3.40
CA ARG A 265 -14.08 1.62 -2.46
C ARG A 265 -12.61 1.93 -2.16
N ALA A 266 -11.80 0.90 -1.90
CA ALA A 266 -10.37 1.05 -1.67
C ALA A 266 -9.64 1.58 -2.92
N LEU A 267 -10.02 1.12 -4.12
CA LEU A 267 -9.51 1.63 -5.39
C LEU A 267 -9.83 3.12 -5.57
N GLY A 268 -11.06 3.54 -5.27
CA GLY A 268 -11.46 4.95 -5.36
C GLY A 268 -10.77 5.87 -4.35
N VAL A 269 -10.65 5.44 -3.09
CA VAL A 269 -9.91 6.21 -2.06
C VAL A 269 -8.41 6.24 -2.37
N GLY A 270 -7.85 5.12 -2.85
CA GLY A 270 -6.45 5.06 -3.30
C GLY A 270 -6.18 6.00 -4.47
N ALA A 271 -7.08 6.05 -5.46
CA ALA A 271 -7.01 7.01 -6.56
C ALA A 271 -6.99 8.46 -6.07
N PHE A 272 -7.86 8.80 -5.11
CA PHE A 272 -7.90 10.14 -4.52
C PHE A 272 -6.60 10.49 -3.77
N VAL A 273 -6.11 9.59 -2.91
CA VAL A 273 -4.87 9.82 -2.15
C VAL A 273 -3.69 10.02 -3.10
N LEU A 274 -3.56 9.19 -4.14
CA LEU A 274 -2.50 9.34 -5.14
C LEU A 274 -2.64 10.63 -5.96
N ALA A 275 -3.87 11.06 -6.27
CA ALA A 275 -4.11 12.33 -6.96
C ALA A 275 -3.72 13.54 -6.10
N VAL A 276 -3.97 13.50 -4.78
CA VAL A 276 -3.49 14.53 -3.84
C VAL A 276 -1.96 14.53 -3.78
N VAL A 277 -1.33 13.35 -3.69
CA VAL A 277 0.14 13.22 -3.70
C VAL A 277 0.72 13.82 -4.99
N HIS A 278 0.15 13.50 -6.15
CA HIS A 278 0.54 14.05 -7.45
C HIS A 278 0.41 15.59 -7.48
N ALA A 279 -0.72 16.13 -7.01
CA ALA A 279 -0.95 17.58 -7.00
C ALA A 279 0.02 18.33 -6.09
N VAL A 280 0.28 17.81 -4.88
CA VAL A 280 1.26 18.40 -3.94
C VAL A 280 2.66 18.35 -4.54
N HIS A 281 3.04 17.24 -5.16
CA HIS A 281 4.35 17.10 -5.77
C HIS A 281 4.55 18.06 -6.96
N MET A 282 3.51 18.27 -7.78
CA MET A 282 3.53 19.27 -8.85
C MET A 282 3.61 20.70 -8.33
N MET A 283 2.92 21.01 -7.23
CA MET A 283 2.98 22.31 -6.58
C MET A 283 4.40 22.61 -6.07
N GLU A 284 5.07 21.62 -5.50
CA GLU A 284 6.45 21.76 -5.02
C GLU A 284 7.44 21.83 -6.19
N HIS A 285 7.41 20.87 -7.13
CA HIS A 285 8.42 20.77 -8.17
C HIS A 285 8.27 21.84 -9.27
N SER A 286 7.04 22.03 -9.79
CA SER A 286 6.80 22.89 -10.96
C SER A 286 6.52 24.34 -10.57
N LEU A 287 5.82 24.57 -9.45
CA LEU A 287 5.41 25.90 -9.02
C LEU A 287 6.26 26.43 -7.86
N GLN A 288 7.06 25.59 -7.17
CA GLN A 288 7.83 25.98 -5.98
C GLN A 288 6.96 26.69 -4.93
N TRP A 289 5.70 26.26 -4.81
CA TRP A 289 4.66 26.91 -3.98
C TRP A 289 4.31 28.35 -4.36
N ASN A 290 4.78 28.85 -5.49
CA ASN A 290 4.44 30.15 -6.05
C ASN A 290 3.21 30.03 -6.98
N VAL A 291 2.05 30.40 -6.47
CA VAL A 291 0.79 30.36 -7.23
C VAL A 291 0.74 31.40 -8.36
N ASP A 292 1.52 32.47 -8.28
CA ASP A 292 1.54 33.50 -9.32
C ASP A 292 2.23 32.99 -10.59
N ALA A 293 3.14 32.03 -10.44
CA ALA A 293 3.79 31.32 -11.55
C ALA A 293 2.78 30.65 -12.50
N PHE A 294 1.57 30.34 -12.01
CA PHE A 294 0.49 29.79 -12.82
C PHE A 294 0.15 30.65 -14.04
N TRP A 295 0.12 31.97 -13.86
CA TRP A 295 -0.29 32.91 -14.93
C TRP A 295 0.78 33.07 -16.02
N PHE A 296 2.02 32.71 -15.71
CA PHE A 296 3.14 32.77 -16.66
C PHE A 296 3.28 31.50 -17.49
N LEU A 297 2.55 30.42 -17.16
CA LEU A 297 2.57 29.18 -17.93
C LEU A 297 1.79 29.32 -19.25
N PRO A 298 2.19 28.60 -20.31
CA PRO A 298 1.44 28.58 -21.56
C PRO A 298 -0.05 28.18 -21.36
N PRO A 299 -0.99 28.73 -22.15
CA PRO A 299 -2.43 28.50 -21.96
C PRO A 299 -2.85 27.03 -21.96
N GLU A 300 -2.17 26.19 -22.73
CA GLU A 300 -2.38 24.73 -22.77
C GLU A 300 -2.11 24.05 -21.41
N PHE A 301 -1.05 24.44 -20.71
CA PHE A 301 -0.74 23.93 -19.37
C PHE A 301 -1.67 24.52 -18.31
N GLN A 302 -2.07 25.79 -18.44
CA GLN A 302 -3.07 26.40 -17.54
C GLN A 302 -4.40 25.66 -17.59
N LEU A 303 -4.88 25.36 -18.80
CA LEU A 303 -6.11 24.59 -19.00
C LEU A 303 -5.97 23.14 -18.51
N GLY A 304 -4.81 22.51 -18.75
CA GLY A 304 -4.50 21.19 -18.20
C GLY A 304 -4.57 21.18 -16.68
N MET A 305 -3.84 22.06 -16.00
CA MET A 305 -3.81 22.14 -14.53
C MET A 305 -5.17 22.48 -13.93
N THR A 306 -5.94 23.39 -14.52
CA THR A 306 -7.29 23.73 -14.04
C THR A 306 -8.25 22.55 -14.18
N ALA A 307 -8.21 21.81 -15.29
CA ALA A 307 -8.98 20.58 -15.44
C ALA A 307 -8.62 19.54 -14.36
N GLY A 308 -7.32 19.38 -14.06
CA GLY A 308 -6.83 18.51 -12.99
C GLY A 308 -7.32 18.94 -11.60
N ALA A 309 -7.25 20.24 -11.30
CA ALA A 309 -7.72 20.79 -10.03
C ALA A 309 -9.23 20.59 -9.83
N ILE A 310 -10.04 20.86 -10.88
CA ILE A 310 -11.49 20.63 -10.84
C ILE A 310 -11.78 19.14 -10.67
N ALA A 311 -11.07 18.25 -11.36
CA ALA A 311 -11.22 16.80 -11.19
C ALA A 311 -10.96 16.37 -9.74
N LEU A 312 -9.89 16.89 -9.13
CA LEU A 312 -9.56 16.59 -7.73
C LEU A 312 -10.65 17.07 -6.77
N ILE A 313 -11.18 18.29 -6.97
CA ILE A 313 -12.29 18.84 -6.17
C ILE A 313 -13.53 17.95 -6.28
N LEU A 314 -13.88 17.49 -7.49
CA LEU A 314 -15.02 16.59 -7.71
C LEU A 314 -14.86 15.22 -7.03
N MET A 315 -13.63 14.77 -6.78
CA MET A 315 -13.35 13.53 -6.07
C MET A 315 -13.45 13.65 -4.54
N ILE A 316 -13.29 14.86 -3.98
CA ILE A 316 -13.32 15.09 -2.52
C ILE A 316 -14.61 14.56 -1.88
N PRO A 317 -15.83 14.88 -2.36
CA PRO A 317 -17.06 14.39 -1.76
C PRO A 317 -17.16 12.86 -1.76
N ALA A 318 -16.70 12.19 -2.82
CA ALA A 318 -16.71 10.73 -2.90
C ALA A 318 -15.70 10.09 -1.92
N ALA A 319 -14.51 10.68 -1.77
CA ALA A 319 -13.51 10.23 -0.81
C ALA A 319 -13.98 10.44 0.64
N MET A 320 -14.48 11.63 0.97
CA MET A 320 -14.95 11.96 2.32
C MET A 320 -16.20 11.17 2.74
N THR A 321 -17.06 10.78 1.79
CA THR A 321 -18.28 9.99 2.09
C THR A 321 -18.07 8.48 1.99
N SER A 322 -16.82 8.03 1.92
CA SER A 322 -16.46 6.61 1.90
C SER A 322 -16.57 5.90 3.26
N PHE A 323 -17.02 6.58 4.33
CA PHE A 323 -17.29 5.98 5.63
C PHE A 323 -18.66 5.29 5.68
N ASP A 324 -18.74 4.12 6.33
CA ASP A 324 -19.97 3.32 6.44
C ASP A 324 -21.12 4.06 7.14
N SER A 325 -20.79 4.94 8.09
CA SER A 325 -21.76 5.80 8.78
C SER A 325 -22.39 6.83 7.83
N LEU A 326 -21.55 7.51 7.04
CA LEU A 326 -21.99 8.51 6.07
C LEU A 326 -22.74 7.87 4.90
N GLN A 327 -22.34 6.66 4.47
CA GLN A 327 -23.08 5.91 3.45
C GLN A 327 -24.51 5.59 3.91
N LYS A 328 -24.68 5.14 5.16
CA LYS A 328 -26.02 4.84 5.71
C LYS A 328 -26.87 6.09 5.88
N SER A 329 -26.26 7.22 6.28
CA SER A 329 -26.94 8.51 6.46
C SER A 329 -27.37 9.17 5.13
N LEU A 330 -26.53 9.11 4.09
CA LEU A 330 -26.76 9.82 2.83
C LEU A 330 -27.71 9.10 1.85
N GLY A 331 -27.94 7.79 2.01
CA GLY A 331 -28.92 7.02 1.24
C GLY A 331 -28.85 7.26 -0.28
N LYS A 332 -29.89 7.89 -0.86
CA LYS A 332 -29.97 8.20 -2.30
C LYS A 332 -28.96 9.27 -2.77
N ARG A 333 -28.61 10.24 -1.92
CA ARG A 333 -27.64 11.31 -2.24
C ARG A 333 -26.21 10.76 -2.34
N TRP A 334 -25.89 9.69 -1.61
CA TRP A 334 -24.62 8.98 -1.72
C TRP A 334 -24.33 8.52 -3.16
N ARG A 335 -25.37 8.11 -3.89
CA ARG A 335 -25.28 7.71 -5.30
C ARG A 335 -25.01 8.90 -6.23
N GLN A 336 -25.60 10.06 -5.97
CA GLN A 336 -25.35 11.29 -6.74
C GLN A 336 -23.91 11.77 -6.54
N ILE A 337 -23.39 11.67 -5.32
CA ILE A 337 -21.99 12.02 -5.01
C ILE A 337 -21.02 11.13 -5.79
N HIS A 338 -21.27 9.82 -5.86
CA HIS A 338 -20.41 8.89 -6.63
C HIS A 338 -20.57 9.01 -8.16
N LEU A 339 -21.61 9.70 -8.65
CA LEU A 339 -21.75 10.02 -10.07
C LEU A 339 -20.77 11.11 -10.51
N LEU A 340 -20.31 11.97 -9.59
CA LEU A 340 -19.28 12.99 -9.84
C LEU A 340 -17.92 12.38 -10.23
N ALA A 341 -17.71 11.08 -9.98
CA ALA A 341 -16.51 10.38 -10.45
C ALA A 341 -16.45 10.25 -11.99
N ILE A 342 -17.58 10.38 -12.72
CA ILE A 342 -17.58 10.39 -14.19
C ILE A 342 -16.96 11.69 -14.73
N PRO A 343 -17.48 12.89 -14.41
CA PRO A 343 -16.87 14.12 -14.86
C PRO A 343 -15.44 14.26 -14.33
N ALA A 344 -15.13 13.74 -13.13
CA ALA A 344 -13.75 13.68 -12.64
C ALA A 344 -12.84 12.86 -13.58
N LEU A 345 -13.22 11.66 -14.02
CA LEU A 345 -12.42 10.87 -14.97
C LEU A 345 -12.23 11.60 -16.30
N LEU A 346 -13.28 12.24 -16.83
CA LEU A 346 -13.21 13.00 -18.08
C LEU A 346 -12.23 14.18 -17.96
N LEU A 347 -12.31 14.93 -16.87
CA LEU A 347 -11.42 16.07 -16.60
C LEU A 347 -9.99 15.61 -16.32
N SER A 348 -9.78 14.48 -15.63
CA SER A 348 -8.45 13.88 -15.45
C SER A 348 -7.85 13.41 -16.76
N ALA A 349 -8.65 12.80 -17.66
CA ALA A 349 -8.18 12.41 -18.99
C ALA A 349 -7.84 13.64 -19.84
N MET A 350 -8.69 14.67 -19.82
CA MET A 350 -8.43 15.95 -20.47
C MET A 350 -7.13 16.59 -19.95
N HIS A 351 -6.95 16.65 -18.63
CA HIS A 351 -5.70 17.09 -17.99
C HIS A 351 -4.48 16.34 -18.54
N THR A 352 -4.51 15.01 -18.60
CA THR A 352 -3.39 14.22 -19.13
C THR A 352 -3.11 14.43 -20.62
N VAL A 353 -4.16 14.64 -21.43
CA VAL A 353 -4.01 14.86 -22.87
C VAL A 353 -3.47 16.26 -23.16
N MET A 354 -3.91 17.27 -22.40
CA MET A 354 -3.50 18.66 -22.58
C MET A 354 -2.08 18.93 -22.11
N ILE A 355 -1.60 18.24 -21.08
CA ILE A 355 -0.19 18.28 -20.68
C ILE A 355 0.70 17.52 -21.68
N GLY A 356 0.12 16.64 -22.50
CA GLY A 356 0.74 16.13 -23.74
C GLY A 356 1.82 15.06 -23.55
N SER A 357 2.69 14.92 -24.56
CA SER A 357 3.77 13.92 -24.60
C SER A 357 4.83 14.09 -23.51
N HIS A 358 4.84 15.21 -22.80
CA HIS A 358 5.71 15.42 -21.64
C HIS A 358 5.34 14.51 -20.46
N TYR A 359 4.08 14.07 -20.37
CA TYR A 359 3.60 13.20 -19.30
C TYR A 359 3.63 11.70 -19.67
N LEU A 360 3.41 11.35 -20.94
CA LEU A 360 3.28 9.95 -21.42
C LEU A 360 4.42 9.49 -22.34
N GLY A 361 5.41 10.37 -22.58
CA GLY A 361 6.60 10.14 -23.41
C GLY A 361 6.35 10.05 -24.92
N ASN A 362 5.14 9.66 -25.37
CA ASN A 362 4.84 9.42 -26.78
C ASN A 362 3.40 9.84 -27.16
N LYS A 363 3.19 10.25 -28.42
CA LYS A 363 1.85 10.57 -28.97
C LYS A 363 0.97 9.33 -29.09
N PHE A 364 1.55 8.14 -29.24
CA PHE A 364 0.79 6.89 -29.27
C PHE A 364 0.14 6.56 -27.92
N THR A 365 0.83 6.80 -26.81
CA THR A 365 0.34 6.48 -25.46
C THR A 365 -0.79 7.41 -25.02
N THR A 366 -0.76 8.68 -25.42
CA THR A 366 -1.88 9.63 -25.21
C THR A 366 -3.14 9.22 -25.98
N ILE A 367 -3.00 8.79 -27.24
CA ILE A 367 -4.11 8.28 -28.05
C ILE A 367 -4.67 6.99 -27.45
N LEU A 368 -3.80 6.06 -27.05
CA LEU A 368 -4.21 4.82 -26.40
C LEU A 368 -4.96 5.08 -25.09
N LEU A 369 -4.50 6.04 -24.28
CA LEU A 369 -5.19 6.44 -23.05
C LEU A 369 -6.59 7.00 -23.36
N GLY A 370 -6.72 7.85 -24.38
CA GLY A 370 -8.01 8.37 -24.83
C GLY A 370 -8.98 7.25 -25.26
N ILE A 371 -8.48 6.27 -26.02
CA ILE A 371 -9.24 5.08 -26.43
C ILE A 371 -9.67 4.25 -25.21
N ILE A 372 -8.77 4.05 -24.25
CA ILE A 372 -9.07 3.33 -23.00
C ILE A 372 -10.16 4.08 -22.20
N THR A 373 -10.02 5.39 -21.98
CA THR A 373 -11.02 6.20 -21.27
C THR A 373 -12.39 6.13 -21.98
N LEU A 374 -12.40 6.23 -23.31
CA LEU A 374 -13.62 6.08 -24.11
C LEU A 374 -14.23 4.67 -23.94
N GLY A 375 -13.39 3.63 -23.97
CA GLY A 375 -13.78 2.24 -23.70
C GLY A 375 -14.39 2.06 -22.31
N VAL A 376 -13.82 2.66 -21.27
CA VAL A 376 -14.38 2.66 -19.90
C VAL A 376 -15.79 3.25 -19.87
N LEU A 377 -15.99 4.37 -20.56
CA LEU A 377 -17.28 5.04 -20.63
C LEU A 377 -18.30 4.23 -21.44
N LEU A 378 -17.88 3.66 -22.58
CA LEU A 378 -18.72 2.80 -23.43
C LEU A 378 -19.21 1.56 -22.68
N VAL A 379 -18.30 0.84 -22.02
CA VAL A 379 -18.61 -0.35 -21.19
C VAL A 379 -19.60 -0.02 -20.05
N ARG A 380 -19.73 1.25 -19.65
CA ARG A 380 -20.71 1.68 -18.65
C ARG A 380 -22.09 2.03 -19.24
N THR A 381 -22.17 2.34 -20.53
CA THR A 381 -23.45 2.65 -21.20
C THR A 381 -24.25 1.38 -21.51
N ARG A 382 -25.56 1.41 -21.27
CA ARG A 382 -26.47 0.29 -21.60
C ARG A 382 -26.48 -0.02 -23.10
N PHE A 383 -26.25 1.00 -23.92
CA PHE A 383 -26.19 0.92 -25.38
C PHE A 383 -25.10 -0.05 -25.89
N PHE A 384 -23.92 -0.04 -25.29
CA PHE A 384 -22.82 -0.92 -25.66
C PHE A 384 -23.14 -2.41 -25.43
N TRP A 385 -23.78 -2.74 -24.32
CA TRP A 385 -24.20 -4.11 -24.01
C TRP A 385 -25.38 -4.59 -24.86
N SER A 386 -26.21 -3.66 -25.32
CA SER A 386 -27.31 -3.94 -26.26
C SER A 386 -26.77 -4.24 -27.66
N ILE A 387 -25.78 -3.48 -28.13
CA ILE A 387 -25.08 -3.70 -29.42
C ILE A 387 -24.36 -5.05 -29.46
N LEU A 388 -23.72 -5.47 -28.38
CA LEU A 388 -23.05 -6.76 -28.28
C LEU A 388 -24.02 -7.93 -28.08
N SER A 389 -25.34 -7.70 -28.03
CA SER A 389 -26.35 -8.72 -27.71
C SER A 389 -26.11 -9.44 -26.37
N LEU A 390 -25.40 -8.78 -25.44
CA LEU A 390 -25.00 -9.29 -24.13
C LEU A 390 -25.79 -8.62 -23.00
N GLU A 391 -27.06 -8.28 -23.24
CA GLU A 391 -27.91 -7.59 -22.25
C GLU A 391 -28.05 -8.36 -20.93
N LYS A 392 -27.92 -9.70 -20.96
CA LYS A 392 -27.90 -10.56 -19.77
C LYS A 392 -26.78 -10.21 -18.77
N PHE A 393 -25.72 -9.54 -19.22
CA PHE A 393 -24.56 -9.19 -18.39
C PHE A 393 -24.60 -7.74 -17.88
N TYR A 394 -25.58 -6.93 -18.33
CA TYR A 394 -25.74 -5.56 -17.86
C TYR A 394 -26.49 -5.49 -16.53
N VAL A 395 -25.78 -5.15 -15.46
CA VAL A 395 -26.39 -4.90 -14.15
C VAL A 395 -27.10 -3.55 -14.16
N SER A 396 -28.43 -3.58 -14.35
CA SER A 396 -29.27 -2.38 -14.26
C SER A 396 -29.19 -1.72 -12.88
N VAL A 397 -29.28 -0.40 -12.85
CA VAL A 397 -29.10 0.38 -11.60
C VAL A 397 -30.33 0.36 -10.68
N SER A 398 -31.39 -0.39 -11.02
CA SER A 398 -32.70 -0.32 -10.33
C SER A 398 -33.20 -1.60 -9.66
N LYS A 399 -32.53 -2.76 -9.76
CA LYS A 399 -32.99 -3.98 -9.07
C LYS A 399 -32.01 -4.44 -7.99
N PRO A 400 -32.25 -4.19 -6.69
CA PRO A 400 -31.66 -5.02 -5.65
C PRO A 400 -32.28 -6.42 -5.76
N ASN A 401 -31.43 -7.45 -5.77
CA ASN A 401 -31.74 -8.88 -5.66
C ASN A 401 -33.20 -9.23 -5.34
N GLN A 402 -33.97 -9.64 -6.35
CA GLN A 402 -35.19 -10.44 -6.12
C GLN A 402 -34.87 -11.93 -5.96
N GLU A 403 -33.69 -12.40 -6.39
CA GLU A 403 -33.25 -13.80 -6.19
C GLU A 403 -33.17 -14.20 -4.71
N GLY A 404 -32.69 -13.32 -3.84
CA GLY A 404 -32.55 -13.60 -2.39
C GLY A 404 -33.87 -13.57 -1.59
N ARG A 405 -34.98 -13.13 -2.19
CA ARG A 405 -36.31 -13.17 -1.53
C ARG A 405 -37.13 -14.39 -1.92
N ARG A 406 -36.86 -15.04 -3.06
CA ARG A 406 -37.54 -16.30 -3.41
C ARG A 406 -37.06 -17.47 -2.56
N GLN A 407 -35.74 -17.60 -2.34
CA GLN A 407 -35.19 -18.64 -1.46
C GLN A 407 -35.64 -18.51 0.01
N LYS A 408 -35.99 -17.30 0.48
CA LYS A 408 -36.51 -17.12 1.85
C LYS A 408 -38.04 -17.30 1.97
N ALA A 409 -38.75 -17.35 0.85
CA ALA A 409 -40.19 -17.60 0.82
C ALA A 409 -40.53 -19.09 0.67
N GLU A 410 -39.65 -19.87 0.03
CA GLU A 410 -39.79 -21.34 -0.08
C GLU A 410 -39.33 -22.09 1.18
N ASP A 411 -38.56 -21.45 2.08
CA ASP A 411 -38.11 -22.04 3.35
C ASP A 411 -39.08 -21.76 4.52
N ILE A 412 -40.23 -21.13 4.23
CA ILE A 412 -41.28 -20.76 5.22
C ILE A 412 -42.68 -21.30 4.79
N SER A 413 -42.77 -22.02 3.68
CA SER A 413 -43.96 -22.76 3.25
C SER A 413 -43.69 -24.26 3.31
#